data_AF-A0A511JBK5-F1
#
_entry.id   AF-A0A511JBK5-F1
#
_cell.length_a   1.000
_cell.length_b   1.000
_cell.length_c   1.000
_cell.angle_alpha   90.00
_cell.angle_beta   90.00
_cell.angle_gamma   90.00
#
_symmetry.space_group_name_H-M   'P 1'
#
loop_
_entity.id
_entity.type
_entity.pdbx_description
1 polymer ?
#
loop_
_entity_poly.entity_id
_entity_poly.type
_entity_poly.pdbx_seq_one_letter_code
_entity_poly.pdbx_strand_id
1 'polypeptide(L)' 'MSAQWATYADAATLTGVPEATLRQWKRRGVVRAVTIGRKVHIDLADARRAERSLRLHGDRPGQGQRRADLRNVTTRAG' A
#
# COMPACT_ATOMS: atom_id res chain seq x y z
N MET A 1 8.29 -4.35 16.44
CA MET A 1 8.18 -2.94 16.03
C MET A 1 6.80 -2.44 16.42
N SER A 2 6.71 -1.46 17.31
CA SER A 2 5.43 -0.86 17.71
C SER A 2 4.81 -0.11 16.53
N ALA A 3 3.49 -0.22 16.34
CA ALA A 3 2.79 0.54 15.31
C ALA A 3 2.92 2.04 15.61
N GLN A 4 3.45 2.80 14.65
CA GLN A 4 3.55 4.26 14.75
C GLN A 4 2.38 4.87 13.99
N TRP A 5 1.46 5.48 14.74
CA TRP A 5 0.27 6.11 14.20
C TRP A 5 0.53 7.59 13.93
N ALA A 6 0.20 8.04 12.72
CA ALA A 6 0.39 9.43 12.31
C ALA A 6 -0.85 9.94 11.58
N THR A 7 -1.17 11.22 11.69
CA THR A 7 -2.24 11.82 10.87
C THR A 7 -1.84 11.79 9.38
N TYR A 8 -2.78 12.01 8.47
CA TYR A 8 -2.45 12.10 7.04
C TYR A 8 -1.39 13.17 6.74
N ALA A 9 -1.49 14.33 7.39
CA ALA A 9 -0.55 15.43 7.21
C ALA A 9 0.85 15.04 7.69
N ASP A 10 0.97 14.49 8.90
CA ASP A 10 2.26 14.06 9.44
C ASP A 10 2.86 12.92 8.60
N ALA A 11 2.04 11.95 8.21
CA ALA A 11 2.48 10.84 7.38
C ALA A 11 2.95 11.32 6.00
N ALA A 12 2.32 12.34 5.42
CA ALA A 12 2.75 12.93 4.16
C ALA A 12 4.15 13.55 4.30
N THR A 13 4.38 14.34 5.36
CA THR A 13 5.71 14.91 5.65
C THR A 13 6.76 13.84 5.91
N LEU A 14 6.42 12.78 6.66
CA LEU A 14 7.38 11.74 7.06
C LEU A 14 7.71 10.72 5.96
N THR A 15 6.83 10.56 4.97
CA THR A 15 7.01 9.58 3.88
C THR A 15 7.29 10.23 2.52
N GLY A 16 7.00 11.52 2.37
CA GLY A 16 7.02 12.21 1.08
C GLY A 16 5.84 11.85 0.17
N VAL A 17 4.86 11.09 0.66
CA VAL A 17 3.68 10.69 -0.12
C VAL A 17 2.56 11.72 0.05
N PRO A 18 1.94 12.22 -1.03
CA PRO A 18 0.82 13.16 -0.92
C PRO A 18 -0.36 12.60 -0.10
N GLU A 19 -1.00 13.46 0.70
CA GLU A 19 -2.17 13.08 1.51
C GLU A 19 -3.28 12.39 0.70
N ALA A 20 -3.54 12.88 -0.52
CA ALA A 20 -4.54 12.30 -1.40
C ALA A 20 -4.26 10.82 -1.71
N THR A 21 -2.99 10.50 -1.95
CA THR A 21 -2.50 9.13 -2.18
C THR A 21 -2.64 8.27 -0.92
N LEU A 22 -2.26 8.80 0.24
CA LEU A 22 -2.45 8.10 1.52
C LEU A 22 -3.92 7.79 1.81
N ARG A 23 -4.84 8.73 1.52
CA ARG A 23 -6.29 8.51 1.62
C ARG A 23 -6.79 7.47 0.62
N GLN A 24 -6.19 7.41 -0.57
CA GLN A 24 -6.50 6.39 -1.56
C GLN A 24 -6.02 5.01 -1.10
N TRP A 25 -4.81 4.92 -0.54
CA TRP A 25 -4.27 3.68 0.04
C TRP A 25 -5.13 3.17 1.19
N LYS A 26 -5.61 4.06 2.07
CA LYS A 26 -6.56 3.69 3.12
C LYS A 26 -7.84 3.13 2.53
N ARG A 27 -8.40 3.78 1.50
CA ARG A 27 -9.63 3.32 0.81
C ARG A 27 -9.44 1.95 0.15
N ARG A 28 -8.23 1.64 -0.33
CA ARG A 28 -7.86 0.37 -0.95
C ARG A 28 -7.39 -0.70 0.04
N GLY A 29 -7.35 -0.40 1.35
CA GLY A 29 -6.88 -1.34 2.38
C GLY A 29 -5.37 -1.58 2.39
N VAL A 30 -4.58 -0.74 1.71
CA VAL A 30 -3.11 -0.85 1.64
C VAL A 30 -2.45 -0.40 2.94
N VAL A 31 -3.01 0.62 3.59
CA VAL A 31 -2.56 1.10 4.90
C VAL A 31 -3.68 0.93 5.91
N ARG A 32 -3.31 0.46 7.11
CA ARG A 32 -4.23 0.43 8.24
C ARG A 32 -4.47 1.85 8.76
N ALA A 33 -5.68 2.08 9.22
CA ALA A 33 -6.08 3.35 9.81
C ALA A 33 -6.88 3.13 11.08
N VAL A 34 -6.68 4.02 12.05
CA VAL A 34 -7.43 4.07 13.31
C VAL A 34 -7.94 5.48 13.53
N THR A 35 -9.09 5.61 14.18
CA THR A 35 -9.60 6.91 14.59
C THR A 35 -9.22 7.12 16.05
N ILE A 36 -8.47 8.19 16.35
CA ILE A 36 -8.10 8.58 17.71
C ILE A 36 -8.72 9.96 17.97
N GLY A 37 -9.68 10.00 18.89
CA GLY A 37 -10.53 11.17 19.10
C GLY A 37 -11.31 11.50 17.82
N ARG A 38 -11.09 12.70 17.27
CA ARG A 38 -11.75 13.18 16.03
C ARG A 38 -10.88 13.07 14.78
N LYS A 39 -9.67 12.51 14.89
CA LYS A 39 -8.70 12.47 13.79
C LYS A 39 -8.41 11.03 13.36
N VAL A 40 -8.29 10.86 12.05
CA VAL A 40 -7.86 9.58 11.45
C VAL A 40 -6.34 9.56 11.40
N HIS A 41 -5.79 8.47 11.90
CA HIS A 41 -4.36 8.18 11.89
C HIS A 41 -4.14 6.92 11.05
N ILE A 42 -3.01 6.85 10.34
CA ILE A 42 -2.60 5.70 9.56
C ILE A 42 -1.33 5.09 10.14
N ASP A 43 -1.14 3.79 9.90
CA ASP A 43 0.10 3.12 10.27
C ASP A 43 1.24 3.57 9.34
N LEU A 44 2.24 4.23 9.93
CA LEU A 44 3.38 4.77 9.20
C LEU A 44 4.25 3.66 8.59
N ALA A 45 4.30 2.48 9.21
CA ALA A 45 5.06 1.36 8.68
C ALA A 45 4.44 0.83 7.37
N ASP A 46 3.11 0.73 7.32
CA ASP A 46 2.38 0.34 6.12
C ASP A 46 2.57 1.40 5.01
N ALA A 47 2.47 2.69 5.36
CA ALA A 47 2.69 3.79 4.42
C ALA A 47 4.10 3.75 3.81
N ARG A 48 5.15 3.58 4.63
CA ARG A 48 6.55 3.45 4.15
C ARG A 48 6.78 2.19 3.32
N ARG A 49 6.07 1.09 3.62
CA ARG A 49 6.15 -0.13 2.80
C ARG A 49 5.50 0.10 1.43
N ALA A 50 4.31 0.68 1.40
CA ALA A 50 3.60 0.99 0.16
C ALA A 50 4.38 1.99 -0.70
N GLU A 51 4.97 3.00 -0.07
CA GLU A 51 5.85 3.99 -0.68
C GLU A 51 7.06 3.34 -1.36
N ARG A 52 7.80 2.48 -0.64
CA ARG A 52 8.94 1.74 -1.22
C ARG A 52 8.50 0.82 -2.35
N SER A 53 7.36 0.14 -2.19
CA SER A 53 6.79 -0.70 -3.25
C SER A 53 6.44 0.13 -4.49
N LEU A 54 5.91 1.34 -4.31
CA LEU A 54 5.64 2.26 -5.41
C LEU A 54 6.94 2.74 -6.07
N ARG A 55 8.01 3.04 -5.32
CA ARG A 55 9.31 3.40 -5.91
C ARG A 55 9.92 2.25 -6.72
N LEU A 56 9.84 1.03 -6.20
CA LEU A 56 10.44 -0.16 -6.82
C LEU A 56 9.63 -0.68 -8.02
N HIS A 57 8.31 -0.48 -8.03
CA HIS A 57 7.40 -1.01 -9.05
C HIS A 57 6.62 0.06 -9.82
N GLY A 58 6.91 1.34 -9.57
CA GLY A 58 6.20 2.52 -10.07
C GLY A 58 6.29 2.75 -11.57
N ASP A 59 6.98 1.86 -12.30
CA ASP A 59 7.06 1.89 -13.75
C ASP A 59 6.13 0.87 -14.45
N ARG A 60 5.30 0.10 -13.73
CA ARG A 60 4.30 -0.78 -14.38
C ARG A 60 2.98 -0.92 -13.60
N PRO A 61 1.91 -0.24 -14.02
CA PRO A 61 0.56 -0.69 -13.70
C PRO A 61 0.25 -1.93 -14.56
N GLY A 62 0.40 -3.15 -14.00
CA GLY A 62 -0.21 -4.34 -14.61
C GLY A 62 0.52 -5.69 -14.60
N GLN A 63 1.69 -5.87 -13.97
CA GLN A 63 2.44 -7.14 -14.08
C GLN A 63 2.34 -8.13 -12.91
N GLY A 64 1.60 -7.81 -11.84
CA GLY A 64 1.47 -8.72 -10.68
C GLY A 64 0.50 -9.90 -10.86
N GLN A 65 -0.48 -9.80 -11.75
CA GLN A 65 -1.55 -10.81 -11.85
C GLN A 65 -1.32 -11.88 -12.94
N ARG A 66 -0.52 -11.63 -13.98
CA ARG A 66 -0.41 -12.55 -15.14
C ARG A 66 0.54 -13.74 -14.97
N ARG A 67 1.33 -13.82 -13.89
CA ARG A 67 2.27 -14.93 -13.68
C ARG A 67 1.70 -16.12 -12.89
N ALA A 68 0.51 -15.99 -12.31
CA ALA A 68 -0.15 -17.12 -11.64
C ALA A 68 -0.96 -18.00 -12.61
N ASP A 69 -1.47 -17.44 -13.72
CA ASP A 69 -2.33 -18.21 -14.65
C ASP A 69 -1.54 -19.06 -15.66
N LEU A 70 -0.27 -18.75 -15.94
CA LEU A 70 0.52 -19.48 -16.94
C LEU A 70 1.20 -20.76 -16.41
N ARG A 71 1.06 -21.09 -15.12
CA ARG A 71 1.57 -22.36 -14.56
C ARG A 71 0.51 -23.47 -14.46
N ASN A 72 -0.76 -23.17 -14.74
CA ASN A 72 -1.86 -24.14 -14.65
C ASN A 72 -2.42 -24.59 -16.01
N VAL A 73 -1.85 -24.13 -17.12
CA VAL A 73 -2.15 -24.66 -18.46
C VAL A 73 -0.97 -25.52 -18.87
N THR A 74 -1.22 -26.74 -19.34
CA THR A 74 -0.27 -27.79 -19.74
C THR A 74 0.39 -28.66 -18.66
N THR A 75 -0.41 -29.19 -17.72
CA THR A 75 -0.19 -30.58 -17.25
C THR A 75 -1.53 -31.28 -17.07
N ARG A 76 -2.17 -31.66 -18.18
CA ARG A 76 -3.05 -32.83 -18.27
C ARG A 76 -3.55 -33.05 -19.71
N ALA A 77 -3.57 -34.33 -20.08
CA ALA A 77 -4.19 -34.98 -21.23
C ALA A 77 -3.34 -35.01 -22.52
N GLY A 78 -2.90 -36.23 -22.85
CA GLY A 78 -2.18 -36.63 -24.05
C GLY A 78 -1.27 -37.80 -23.77
#